data_AF-A0A8B9YXD7-F1
#
_entry.id   AF-A0A8B9YXD7-F1
#
_cell.length_a   1.000
_cell.length_b   1.000
_cell.length_c   1.000
_cell.angle_alpha   90.00
_cell.angle_beta   90.00
_cell.angle_gamma   90.00
#
_symmetry.space_group_name_H-M   'P 1'
#
loop_
_entity.id
_entity.type
_entity.pdbx_description
1 polymer ?
#
loop_
_entity_poly.entity_id
_entity_poly.type
_entity_poly.pdbx_seq_one_letter_code
_entity_poly.pdbx_strand_id
1 'polypeptide(L)'
;IKTCTEPINGFFLLSILHFFQTSRITRSDEDKEGSWDAWGSWSDCSRTCGGGASYSLRRCLNGRNCEGRNIRYKTCSSNDCPSDVGDFRAQQCSAYNDVKYQGHFYEWIPVYNDPTAPCALKCQALGKNLIVELAPKVLDGTRCNTESLDMCISGICQVCSWCKSTCDLCCETLRTLSTFWLFFIFMYQFTLDISASTAK
;
A
#
# COMPACT_ATOMS: atom_id res chain seq x y z
N ILE A 1 -12.85 -32.19 1.42
CA ILE A 1 -11.66 -31.54 0.83
C ILE A 1 -10.91 -32.63 0.09
N LYS A 2 -11.04 -32.68 -1.25
CA LYS A 2 -10.46 -33.75 -2.07
C LYS A 2 -9.01 -33.39 -2.38
N THR A 3 -8.09 -34.21 -1.90
CA THR A 3 -6.67 -34.24 -2.27
C THR A 3 -6.54 -34.79 -3.68
N CYS A 4 -5.81 -34.08 -4.55
CA CYS A 4 -5.40 -34.60 -5.85
C CYS A 4 -4.01 -35.24 -5.70
N THR A 5 -3.97 -36.56 -5.86
CA THR A 5 -2.77 -37.37 -6.12
C THR A 5 -2.75 -37.75 -7.61
N GLU A 6 -1.55 -38.11 -8.10
CA GLU A 6 -1.17 -38.77 -9.39
C GLU A 6 -0.11 -37.96 -10.18
N PRO A 7 0.78 -38.59 -10.99
CA PRO A 7 2.03 -39.22 -10.55
C PRO A 7 3.27 -38.56 -11.22
N ILE A 8 4.42 -38.47 -10.54
CA ILE A 8 5.61 -37.84 -11.10
C ILE A 8 6.70 -38.89 -11.37
N ASN A 9 7.05 -39.06 -12.65
CA ASN A 9 8.10 -39.95 -13.13
C ASN A 9 9.50 -39.57 -12.60
N GLY A 10 10.30 -40.61 -12.31
CA GLY A 10 11.57 -40.56 -11.56
C GLY A 10 12.74 -39.77 -12.16
N PHE A 11 12.55 -39.02 -13.25
CA PHE A 11 13.57 -38.10 -13.77
C PHE A 11 13.51 -36.70 -13.12
N PHE A 12 12.42 -36.40 -12.38
CA PHE A 12 12.26 -35.13 -11.66
C PHE A 12 12.88 -35.11 -10.26
N LEU A 13 13.35 -36.26 -9.72
CA LEU A 13 13.86 -36.34 -8.34
C LEU A 13 15.28 -35.79 -8.16
N LEU A 14 16.12 -35.79 -9.20
CA LEU A 14 17.51 -35.30 -9.10
C LEU A 14 17.62 -33.77 -9.24
N SER A 15 16.72 -33.12 -9.98
CA SER A 15 16.62 -31.66 -10.01
C SER A 15 16.02 -31.09 -8.73
N ILE A 16 15.14 -31.86 -8.07
CA ILE A 16 14.49 -31.47 -6.82
C ILE A 16 15.50 -31.40 -5.65
N LEU A 17 16.50 -32.29 -5.57
CA LEU A 17 17.51 -32.22 -4.50
C LEU A 17 18.47 -31.03 -4.64
N HIS A 18 18.80 -30.61 -5.86
CA HIS A 18 19.60 -29.40 -6.07
C HIS A 18 18.81 -28.11 -5.79
N PHE A 19 17.50 -28.12 -6.09
CA PHE A 19 16.62 -27.01 -5.74
C PHE A 19 16.29 -26.96 -4.23
N PHE A 20 16.19 -28.09 -3.52
CA PHE A 20 15.97 -28.11 -2.07
C PHE A 20 17.19 -27.69 -1.23
N GLN A 21 18.39 -27.75 -1.79
CA GLN A 21 19.58 -27.28 -1.10
C GLN A 21 19.90 -25.80 -1.39
N THR A 22 19.31 -25.23 -2.45
CA THR A 22 19.42 -23.78 -2.76
C THR A 22 18.21 -22.98 -2.27
N SER A 23 17.07 -23.63 -1.98
CA SER A 23 15.86 -22.94 -1.48
C SER A 23 15.87 -22.63 0.02
N ARG A 24 16.95 -22.97 0.74
CA ARG A 24 17.14 -22.56 2.14
C ARG A 24 17.94 -21.27 2.31
N ILE A 25 17.90 -20.40 1.30
CA ILE A 25 18.16 -18.98 1.46
C ILE A 25 16.94 -18.25 0.90
N THR A 26 15.84 -18.31 1.66
CA THR A 26 15.06 -17.09 1.80
C THR A 26 16.06 -16.04 2.26
N ARG A 27 16.47 -15.12 1.38
CA ARG A 27 16.79 -13.77 1.88
C ARG A 27 15.45 -13.24 2.38
N SER A 28 15.05 -13.68 3.58
CA SER A 28 14.61 -12.69 4.53
C SER A 28 15.74 -11.67 4.49
N ASP A 29 15.39 -10.40 4.29
CA ASP A 29 16.16 -9.43 5.02
C ASP A 29 16.12 -9.92 6.47
N GLU A 30 17.15 -10.68 6.86
CA GLU A 30 17.66 -10.63 8.21
C GLU A 30 18.00 -9.14 8.37
N ASP A 31 16.97 -8.32 8.65
CA ASP A 31 17.04 -7.34 9.70
C ASP A 31 17.93 -8.01 10.73
N LYS A 32 19.21 -7.64 10.81
CA LYS A 32 20.14 -8.23 11.76
C LYS A 32 19.41 -8.26 13.08
N GLU A 33 18.95 -9.44 13.49
CA GLU A 33 17.89 -9.56 14.51
C GLU A 33 18.42 -9.11 15.87
N GLY A 34 19.74 -8.89 15.97
CA GLY A 34 20.41 -8.29 17.11
C GLY A 34 20.43 -6.75 17.16
N SER A 35 19.91 -6.03 16.17
CA SER A 35 19.94 -4.56 16.15
C SER A 35 18.60 -3.90 16.46
N TRP A 36 17.48 -4.54 16.14
CA TRP A 36 16.14 -4.01 16.42
C TRP A 36 15.53 -4.67 17.66
N ASP A 37 14.77 -3.89 18.43
CA ASP A 37 13.87 -4.41 19.47
C ASP A 37 12.67 -5.10 18.83
N ALA A 38 11.95 -5.90 19.61
CA ALA A 38 10.67 -6.46 19.18
C ALA A 38 9.71 -5.33 18.77
N TRP A 39 8.87 -5.61 17.77
CA TRP A 39 7.81 -4.69 17.39
C TRP A 39 6.88 -4.45 18.58
N GLY A 40 6.65 -3.17 18.89
CA GLY A 40 5.68 -2.76 19.89
C GLY A 40 4.25 -3.14 19.51
N SER A 41 3.35 -3.01 20.48
CA SER A 41 1.92 -3.19 20.23
C SER A 41 1.42 -2.25 19.14
N TRP A 42 0.41 -2.69 18.42
CA TRP A 42 -0.29 -1.84 17.46
C TRP A 42 -0.96 -0.66 18.18
N SER A 43 -0.88 0.53 17.59
CA SER A 43 -1.63 1.70 18.02
C SER A 43 -3.12 1.47 17.84
N ASP A 44 -3.91 2.33 18.49
CA ASP A 44 -5.32 2.46 18.14
C ASP A 44 -5.48 2.77 16.66
N CYS A 45 -6.59 2.32 16.09
CA CYS A 45 -6.90 2.58 14.70
C CYS A 45 -7.21 4.07 14.53
N SER A 46 -6.69 4.70 13.47
CA SER A 46 -7.01 6.11 13.18
C SER A 46 -8.50 6.36 12.96
N ARG A 47 -9.28 5.30 12.68
CA ARG A 47 -10.74 5.34 12.49
C ARG A 47 -11.42 4.13 13.10
N THR A 48 -12.70 4.26 13.43
CA THR A 48 -13.56 3.15 13.87
C THR A 48 -14.36 2.52 12.73
N CYS A 49 -14.41 3.18 11.56
CA CYS A 49 -15.09 2.72 10.34
C CYS A 49 -14.42 3.31 9.08
N GLY A 50 -14.79 2.79 7.91
CA GLY A 50 -14.44 3.31 6.58
C GLY A 50 -13.01 3.00 6.12
N GLY A 51 -12.30 2.13 6.86
CA GLY A 51 -10.88 1.85 6.67
C GLY A 51 -10.01 2.94 7.29
N GLY A 52 -9.25 2.59 8.32
CA GLY A 52 -8.22 3.40 8.95
C GLY A 52 -6.85 2.74 8.93
N ALA A 53 -5.85 3.41 9.50
CA ALA A 53 -4.49 2.89 9.64
C ALA A 53 -4.11 2.77 11.11
N SER A 54 -3.41 1.70 11.45
CA SER A 54 -2.78 1.47 12.75
C SER A 54 -1.29 1.25 12.54
N TYR A 55 -0.47 1.76 13.44
CA TYR A 55 0.99 1.68 13.34
C TYR A 55 1.59 0.89 14.50
N SER A 56 2.76 0.32 14.28
CA SER A 56 3.55 -0.37 15.30
C SER A 56 4.99 0.10 15.17
N LEU A 57 5.61 0.44 16.30
CA LEU A 57 6.96 1.01 16.38
C LEU A 57 7.94 -0.02 16.94
N ARG A 58 9.18 0.00 16.45
CA ARG A 58 10.30 -0.72 17.05
C ARG A 58 11.46 0.24 17.32
N ARG A 59 12.27 -0.05 18.33
CA ARG A 59 13.44 0.76 18.69
C ARG A 59 14.72 0.10 18.20
N CYS A 60 15.70 0.90 17.81
CA CYS A 60 17.04 0.42 17.47
C CYS A 60 17.83 0.22 18.77
N LEU A 61 18.19 -1.03 19.08
CA LEU A 61 18.96 -1.39 20.28
C LEU A 61 20.44 -0.99 20.14
N ASN A 62 21.00 -1.06 18.92
CA ASN A 62 22.41 -0.76 18.64
C ASN A 62 22.66 0.71 18.24
N GLY A 63 21.73 1.62 18.59
CA GLY A 63 21.86 3.07 18.48
C GLY A 63 21.78 3.65 17.06
N ARG A 64 22.63 3.23 16.13
CA ARG A 64 22.76 3.88 14.79
C ARG A 64 22.81 2.94 13.60
N ASN A 65 23.09 1.65 13.79
CA ASN A 65 23.33 0.71 12.69
C ASN A 65 22.15 -0.24 12.44
N CYS A 66 20.94 0.33 12.46
CA CYS A 66 19.71 -0.38 12.19
C CYS A 66 19.25 -0.08 10.77
N GLU A 67 19.30 -1.09 9.91
CA GLU A 67 18.82 -1.02 8.54
C GLU A 67 17.32 -1.35 8.52
N GLY A 68 16.55 -0.69 7.64
CA GLY A 68 15.09 -0.85 7.57
C GLY A 68 14.28 0.21 8.34
N ARG A 69 12.94 0.07 8.31
CA ARG A 69 12.01 1.04 8.92
C ARG A 69 11.83 0.77 10.42
N ASN A 70 11.67 1.82 11.22
CA ASN A 70 11.33 1.74 12.65
C ASN A 70 9.82 1.72 12.92
N ILE A 71 9.01 1.83 11.87
CA ILE A 71 7.55 1.89 11.91
C ILE A 71 6.96 1.00 10.82
N ARG A 72 5.91 0.26 11.15
CA ARG A 72 5.10 -0.53 10.22
C ARG A 72 3.63 -0.18 10.36
N TYR A 73 2.86 -0.40 9.30
CA TYR A 73 1.44 -0.02 9.23
C TYR A 73 0.56 -1.21 8.83
N LYS A 74 -0.68 -1.17 9.27
CA LYS A 74 -1.75 -2.07 8.82
C LYS A 74 -3.05 -1.30 8.66
N THR A 75 -3.89 -1.76 7.74
CA THR A 75 -5.27 -1.31 7.66
C THR A 75 -6.08 -1.89 8.83
N CYS A 76 -6.98 -1.10 9.39
CA CYS A 76 -7.89 -1.49 10.46
C CYS A 76 -9.28 -0.89 10.20
N SER A 77 -10.29 -1.37 10.95
CA SER A 77 -11.65 -0.83 10.90
C SER A 77 -12.28 -0.76 9.50
N SER A 78 -12.32 -1.91 8.81
CA SER A 78 -12.85 -2.05 7.44
C SER A 78 -14.38 -2.01 7.35
N ASN A 79 -15.10 -1.83 8.46
CA ASN A 79 -16.55 -1.74 8.46
C ASN A 79 -16.99 -0.44 7.81
N ASP A 80 -18.07 -0.44 7.03
CA ASP A 80 -18.58 0.78 6.41
C ASP A 80 -19.00 1.81 7.48
N CYS A 81 -18.69 3.09 7.20
CA CYS A 81 -19.20 4.17 8.03
C CYS A 81 -20.67 4.44 7.71
N PRO A 82 -21.49 4.79 8.71
CA PRO A 82 -22.83 5.29 8.43
C PRO A 82 -22.75 6.58 7.61
N SER A 83 -23.77 6.81 6.78
CA SER A 83 -23.74 7.84 5.72
C SER A 83 -23.66 9.28 6.24
N ASP A 84 -23.90 9.49 7.53
CA ASP A 84 -23.77 10.76 8.24
C ASP A 84 -22.31 11.12 8.57
N VAL A 85 -21.42 10.13 8.64
CA VAL A 85 -20.00 10.32 8.88
C VAL A 85 -19.35 10.74 7.56
N GLY A 86 -19.29 12.05 7.34
CA GLY A 86 -18.66 12.65 6.15
C GLY A 86 -17.21 12.22 5.94
N ASP A 87 -16.63 12.53 4.78
CA ASP A 87 -15.26 12.11 4.43
C ASP A 87 -14.23 12.54 5.48
N PHE A 88 -13.23 11.69 5.72
CA PHE A 88 -12.24 11.92 6.76
C PHE A 88 -11.34 13.11 6.47
N ARG A 89 -11.08 13.43 5.20
CA ARG A 89 -10.40 14.67 4.84
C ARG A 89 -11.29 15.88 5.12
N ALA A 90 -12.59 15.77 4.87
CA ALA A 90 -13.56 16.82 5.19
C ALA A 90 -13.63 17.10 6.70
N GLN A 91 -13.66 16.06 7.53
CA GLN A 91 -13.62 16.18 9.00
C GLN A 91 -12.38 16.92 9.49
N GLN A 92 -11.23 16.65 8.88
CA GLN A 92 -9.98 17.34 9.21
C GLN A 92 -10.00 18.82 8.81
N CYS A 93 -10.62 19.19 7.69
CA CYS A 93 -10.83 20.60 7.34
C CYS A 93 -11.83 21.27 8.29
N SER A 94 -12.96 20.62 8.60
CA SER A 94 -14.01 21.19 9.46
C SER A 94 -13.54 21.42 10.90
N ALA A 95 -12.53 20.68 11.36
CA ALA A 95 -11.90 20.91 12.66
C ALA A 95 -11.27 22.31 12.80
N TYR A 96 -11.01 23.01 11.68
CA TYR A 96 -10.50 24.38 11.67
C TYR A 96 -11.59 25.45 11.55
N ASN A 97 -12.89 25.08 11.48
CA ASN A 97 -13.97 26.05 11.36
C ASN A 97 -14.09 26.97 12.59
N ASP A 98 -13.72 26.46 13.77
CA ASP A 98 -13.69 27.22 15.03
C ASP A 98 -12.36 27.97 15.27
N VAL A 99 -11.46 27.95 14.28
CA VAL A 99 -10.15 28.63 14.33
C VAL A 99 -10.14 29.80 13.35
N LYS A 100 -9.79 31.00 13.85
CA LYS A 100 -9.69 32.20 13.00
C LYS A 100 -8.47 32.10 12.08
N TYR A 101 -8.69 32.20 10.78
CA TYR A 101 -7.64 32.43 9.80
C TYR A 101 -7.64 33.90 9.39
N GLN A 102 -6.51 34.58 9.58
CA GLN A 102 -6.38 36.03 9.32
C GLN A 102 -7.51 36.87 9.96
N GLY A 103 -7.95 36.48 11.17
CA GLY A 103 -8.99 37.19 11.93
C GLY A 103 -10.43 36.81 11.61
N HIS A 104 -10.68 35.98 10.59
CA HIS A 104 -12.02 35.55 10.18
C HIS A 104 -12.22 34.05 10.37
N PHE A 105 -13.46 33.65 10.63
CA PHE A 105 -13.87 32.26 10.57
C PHE A 105 -14.29 31.91 9.15
N TYR A 106 -13.99 30.68 8.75
CA TYR A 106 -14.37 30.14 7.45
C TYR A 106 -14.94 28.75 7.64
N GLU A 107 -15.85 28.38 6.75
CA GLU A 107 -16.24 27.00 6.57
C GLU A 107 -15.27 26.36 5.57
N TRP A 108 -14.46 25.42 6.05
CA TRP A 108 -13.41 24.80 5.26
C TRP A 108 -13.89 23.51 4.59
N ILE A 109 -13.75 23.45 3.27
CA ILE A 109 -14.00 22.24 2.47
C ILE A 109 -12.67 21.65 1.97
N PRO A 110 -12.55 20.32 1.91
CA PRO A 110 -11.31 19.67 1.50
C PRO A 110 -11.01 19.85 0.01
N VAL A 111 -9.73 20.04 -0.31
CA VAL A 111 -9.20 19.96 -1.67
C VAL A 111 -8.61 18.57 -1.89
N TYR A 112 -8.98 17.94 -3.00
CA TYR A 112 -8.55 16.61 -3.38
C TYR A 112 -7.61 16.65 -4.60
N ASN A 113 -6.94 15.52 -4.86
CA ASN A 113 -6.18 15.26 -6.08
C ASN A 113 -5.09 16.31 -6.37
N ASP A 114 -4.44 16.82 -5.32
CA ASP A 114 -3.28 17.70 -5.49
C ASP A 114 -2.11 16.91 -6.10
N PRO A 115 -1.58 17.30 -7.27
CA PRO A 115 -0.55 16.53 -7.97
C PRO A 115 0.82 16.61 -7.29
N THR A 116 1.04 17.62 -6.44
CA THR A 116 2.33 17.87 -5.78
C THR A 116 2.37 17.33 -4.37
N ALA A 117 1.30 17.53 -3.61
CA ALA A 117 1.20 17.19 -2.20
C ALA A 117 -0.18 16.59 -1.89
N PRO A 118 -0.50 15.38 -2.41
CA PRO A 118 -1.82 14.76 -2.24
C PRO A 118 -2.15 14.47 -0.78
N CYS A 119 -1.15 14.41 0.11
CA CYS A 119 -1.30 14.14 1.53
C CYS A 119 -1.15 15.37 2.43
N ALA A 120 -1.01 16.58 1.88
CA ALA A 120 -1.14 17.81 2.66
C ALA A 120 -2.62 18.14 2.90
N LEU A 121 -2.93 18.75 4.04
CA LEU A 121 -4.29 19.19 4.34
C LEU A 121 -4.54 20.56 3.72
N LYS A 122 -4.90 20.56 2.44
CA LYS A 122 -5.34 21.77 1.71
C LYS A 122 -6.86 21.89 1.80
N CYS A 123 -7.33 23.04 2.26
CA CYS A 123 -8.74 23.34 2.41
C CYS A 123 -9.08 24.65 1.72
N GLN A 124 -10.25 24.70 1.09
CA GLN A 124 -10.81 25.89 0.47
C GLN A 124 -11.88 26.48 1.38
N ALA A 125 -11.94 27.81 1.50
CA ALA A 125 -13.04 28.47 2.19
C ALA A 125 -14.30 28.44 1.31
N LEU A 126 -15.42 27.92 1.85
CA LEU A 126 -16.68 27.80 1.14
C LEU A 126 -17.14 29.17 0.60
N GLY A 127 -17.51 29.19 -0.69
CA GLY A 127 -17.95 30.42 -1.38
C GLY A 127 -16.85 31.45 -1.64
N LYS A 128 -15.57 31.10 -1.45
CA LYS A 128 -14.41 31.98 -1.68
C LYS A 128 -13.35 31.27 -2.52
N ASN A 129 -12.54 32.05 -3.25
CA ASN A 129 -11.36 31.57 -3.98
C ASN A 129 -10.12 31.62 -3.08
N LEU A 130 -10.23 31.14 -1.84
CA LEU A 130 -9.14 31.09 -0.87
C LEU A 130 -8.85 29.62 -0.56
N ILE A 131 -7.70 29.13 -1.03
CA ILE A 131 -7.19 27.78 -0.75
C ILE A 131 -5.95 27.94 0.13
N VAL A 132 -5.93 27.22 1.25
CA VAL A 132 -4.85 27.29 2.24
C VAL A 132 -4.44 25.88 2.64
N GLU A 133 -3.15 25.69 2.85
CA GLU A 133 -2.62 24.50 3.50
C GLU A 133 -2.71 24.70 5.03
N LEU A 134 -3.70 24.07 5.66
CA LEU A 134 -3.94 24.20 7.11
C LEU A 134 -3.03 23.30 7.94
N ALA A 135 -2.56 22.19 7.36
CA ALA A 135 -1.59 21.31 7.98
C ALA A 135 -0.68 20.65 6.92
N PRO A 136 0.61 20.40 7.25
CA PRO A 136 1.57 19.82 6.31
C PRO A 136 1.25 18.36 5.94
N LYS A 137 0.47 17.67 6.79
CA LYS A 137 0.01 16.31 6.53
C LYS A 137 -1.39 16.08 7.07
N VAL A 138 -2.18 15.32 6.32
CA VAL A 138 -3.42 14.70 6.82
C VAL A 138 -3.10 13.56 7.79
N LEU A 139 -4.11 13.16 8.57
CA LEU A 139 -4.04 12.01 9.45
C LEU A 139 -3.84 10.70 8.65
N ASP A 140 -3.09 9.77 9.23
CA ASP A 140 -2.77 8.52 8.57
C ASP A 140 -4.03 7.68 8.30
N GLY A 141 -4.12 7.12 7.09
CA GLY A 141 -5.31 6.42 6.59
C GLY A 141 -6.32 7.32 5.86
N THR A 142 -6.07 8.63 5.77
CA THR A 142 -6.86 9.51 4.87
C THR A 142 -6.60 9.14 3.42
N ARG A 143 -7.64 9.07 2.59
CA ARG A 143 -7.46 8.86 1.14
C ARG A 143 -6.65 9.99 0.52
N CYS A 144 -5.69 9.65 -0.34
CA CYS A 144 -4.92 10.65 -1.07
C CYS A 144 -5.76 11.30 -2.18
N ASN A 145 -6.46 10.46 -2.93
CA ASN A 145 -7.19 10.81 -4.15
C ASN A 145 -8.62 10.25 -4.06
N THR A 146 -9.52 10.81 -4.86
CA THR A 146 -10.92 10.37 -4.92
C THR A 146 -11.14 9.10 -5.75
N GLU A 147 -10.22 8.82 -6.68
CA GLU A 147 -10.35 7.73 -7.66
C GLU A 147 -9.66 6.43 -7.23
N SER A 148 -8.77 6.49 -6.25
CA SER A 148 -8.01 5.34 -5.76
C SER A 148 -8.28 5.04 -4.28
N LEU A 149 -7.98 3.81 -3.87
CA LEU A 149 -8.05 3.41 -2.46
C LEU A 149 -6.75 3.77 -1.71
N ASP A 150 -5.86 4.55 -2.32
CA ASP A 150 -4.56 4.89 -1.78
C ASP A 150 -4.70 5.80 -0.57
N MET A 151 -3.84 5.56 0.42
CA MET A 151 -3.93 6.22 1.72
C MET A 151 -2.65 6.98 2.03
N CYS A 152 -2.82 8.12 2.66
CA CYS A 152 -1.74 8.93 3.20
C CYS A 152 -1.20 8.26 4.46
N ILE A 153 0.10 7.98 4.45
CA ILE A 153 0.83 7.36 5.55
C ILE A 153 2.14 8.12 5.74
N SER A 154 2.31 8.75 6.90
CA SER A 154 3.45 9.62 7.21
C SER A 154 3.66 10.75 6.18
N GLY A 155 2.57 11.28 5.64
CA GLY A 155 2.60 12.36 4.63
C GLY A 155 2.92 11.92 3.20
N ILE A 156 3.07 10.61 2.96
CA ILE A 156 3.33 10.04 1.63
C ILE A 156 2.09 9.28 1.19
N CYS A 157 1.69 9.44 -0.08
CA CYS A 157 0.60 8.65 -0.63
C CYS A 157 1.07 7.22 -0.92
N GLN A 158 0.53 6.25 -0.20
CA GLN A 158 0.87 4.84 -0.36
C GLN A 158 -0.25 4.07 -1.04
N VAL A 159 0.13 3.26 -2.02
CA VAL A 159 -0.80 2.43 -2.79
C VAL A 159 -1.36 1.32 -1.89
N CYS A 160 -2.68 1.31 -1.70
CA CYS A 160 -3.37 0.28 -0.93
C CYS A 160 -4.06 -0.71 -1.87
N SER A 161 -3.27 -1.40 -2.70
CA SER A 161 -3.75 -2.52 -3.50
C SER A 161 -3.92 -3.75 -2.59
N TRP A 162 -5.14 -3.91 -2.06
CA TRP A 162 -5.70 -5.10 -1.39
C TRP A 162 -4.89 -5.67 -0.21
N CYS A 163 -5.35 -5.33 1.00
CA CYS A 163 -4.77 -5.78 2.27
C CYS A 163 -5.16 -7.23 2.56
N LYS A 164 -4.20 -8.16 2.51
CA LYS A 164 -4.12 -9.24 3.49
C LYS A 164 -2.95 -8.93 4.42
N SER A 165 -3.28 -8.34 5.57
CA SER A 165 -2.54 -8.32 6.84
C SER A 165 -1.22 -7.53 6.99
N THR A 166 -0.62 -6.93 5.98
CA THR A 166 0.58 -6.07 6.21
C THR A 166 0.80 -5.14 5.03
N CYS A 167 0.93 -3.83 5.28
CA CYS A 167 1.40 -2.85 4.27
C CYS A 167 2.92 -2.98 4.03
N ASP A 168 3.44 -4.20 4.01
CA ASP A 168 4.86 -4.50 3.68
C ASP A 168 4.99 -5.35 2.40
N LEU A 169 3.90 -5.75 1.74
CA LEU A 169 3.95 -6.53 0.49
C LEU A 169 2.97 -6.03 -0.57
N CYS A 170 3.24 -4.85 -1.13
CA CYS A 170 2.73 -4.54 -2.46
C CYS A 170 3.81 -3.88 -3.30
N CYS A 171 4.91 -4.60 -3.52
CA CYS A 171 5.80 -4.34 -4.63
C CYS A 171 6.33 -5.68 -5.14
N GLU A 172 6.26 -5.86 -6.46
CA GLU A 172 6.65 -7.04 -7.25
C GLU A 172 5.62 -8.20 -7.32
N THR A 173 4.90 -8.25 -8.46
CA THR A 173 4.53 -9.47 -9.26
C THR A 173 3.25 -9.33 -10.11
N LEU A 174 2.87 -8.13 -10.57
CA LEU A 174 1.82 -8.01 -11.62
C LEU A 174 2.18 -7.17 -12.86
N ARG A 175 3.45 -6.77 -13.03
CA ARG A 175 3.90 -6.11 -14.28
C ARG A 175 4.69 -6.98 -15.26
N THR A 176 5.07 -8.21 -14.88
CA THR A 176 5.85 -9.11 -15.76
C THR A 176 5.06 -10.29 -16.33
N LEU A 177 3.87 -10.61 -15.81
CA LEU A 177 3.06 -11.70 -16.36
C LEU A 177 2.26 -11.27 -17.60
N SER A 178 1.90 -9.99 -17.74
CA SER A 178 1.18 -9.53 -18.94
C SER A 178 2.06 -9.46 -20.18
N THR A 179 3.35 -9.13 -20.04
CA THR A 179 4.26 -9.00 -21.18
C THR A 179 4.84 -10.34 -21.62
N PHE A 180 5.14 -11.26 -20.69
CA PHE A 180 5.63 -12.60 -21.03
C PHE A 180 4.54 -13.48 -21.67
N TRP A 181 3.29 -13.42 -21.19
CA TRP A 181 2.20 -14.20 -21.78
C TRP A 181 1.87 -13.73 -23.21
N LEU A 182 1.90 -12.41 -23.45
CA LEU A 182 1.74 -11.85 -24.80
C LEU A 182 2.93 -12.19 -25.72
N PHE A 183 4.17 -12.22 -25.21
CA PHE A 183 5.34 -12.65 -25.98
C PHE A 183 5.27 -14.14 -26.38
N PHE A 184 4.81 -15.00 -25.48
CA PHE A 184 4.63 -16.43 -25.77
C PHE A 184 3.50 -16.68 -26.78
N ILE A 185 2.40 -15.92 -26.71
CA ILE A 185 1.33 -15.99 -27.72
C ILE A 185 1.84 -15.51 -29.08
N PHE A 186 2.59 -14.40 -29.13
CA PHE A 186 3.17 -13.90 -30.38
C PHE A 186 4.18 -14.89 -30.99
N MET A 187 5.06 -15.48 -30.18
CA MET A 187 6.03 -16.47 -30.67
C MET A 187 5.35 -17.76 -31.14
N TYR A 188 4.33 -18.24 -30.43
CA TYR A 188 3.57 -19.44 -30.81
C TYR A 188 2.80 -19.22 -32.12
N GLN A 189 2.17 -18.05 -32.28
CA GLN A 189 1.48 -17.68 -33.52
C GLN A 189 2.45 -17.53 -34.69
N PHE A 190 3.61 -16.92 -34.48
CA PHE A 190 4.66 -16.78 -35.49
C PHE A 190 5.21 -18.15 -35.94
N THR A 191 5.36 -19.11 -35.02
CA THR A 191 5.77 -20.48 -35.39
C THR A 191 4.71 -21.27 -36.15
N LEU A 192 3.42 -21.03 -35.88
CA LEU A 192 2.32 -21.64 -36.64
C LEU A 192 2.24 -21.06 -38.06
N ASP A 193 2.48 -19.76 -38.22
CA ASP A 193 2.50 -19.11 -39.53
C ASP A 193 3.70 -19.53 -40.39
N ILE A 194 4.88 -19.76 -39.78
CA ILE A 194 6.05 -20.34 -40.47
C ILE A 194 5.78 -21.77 -40.92
N SER A 195 5.13 -22.57 -40.07
CA SER A 195 4.80 -23.98 -40.36
C SER A 195 3.80 -24.11 -41.52
N ALA A 196 2.86 -23.15 -41.65
CA ALA A 196 1.91 -23.09 -42.76
C ALA A 196 2.56 -22.62 -44.08
N SER A 197 3.62 -21.80 -44.01
CA SER A 197 4.32 -21.30 -45.20
C SER A 197 5.32 -22.29 -45.80
N THR A 198 5.80 -23.28 -45.04
CA THR A 198 6.74 -24.32 -45.52
C THR A 198 6.05 -25.59 -46.04
N ALA A 199 4.71 -25.63 -46.05
CA ALA A 199 3.92 -26.79 -46.49
C ALA A 199 3.25 -26.58 -47.86
N LYS A 200 3.89 -25.83 -48.78
CA LYS A 200 3.46 -25.67 -50.17
C LYS A 200 4.62 -25.77 -51.14
#